data_AF-A0A2D8ARW9-F1
#
_entry.id   AF-A0A2D8ARW9-F1
#
_cell.length_a   1.000
_cell.length_b   1.000
_cell.length_c   1.000
_cell.angle_alpha   90.00
_cell.angle_beta   90.00
_cell.angle_gamma   90.00
#
_symmetry.space_group_name_H-M   'P 1'
#
loop_
_entity.id
_entity.type
_entity.pdbx_description
1 polymer ?
#
loop_
_entity_poly.entity_id
_entity_poly.type
_entity_poly.pdbx_seq_one_letter_code
_entity_poly.pdbx_strand_id
1 'polypeptide(L)'
;MKKDDINRVHDGVRFLKQVNSRYSMSPPNSDTPVRSYDRSWEEIEDMLEKATDRRNQWKKWFEQCKKDGDRDGMKEAARNHKALDGVIKTLQWTLGEEGIEHPLD
;
A
#
# COMPACT_ATOMS: atom_id res chain seq x y z
N MET A 1 20.50 -63.09 -9.26
CA MET A 1 20.23 -61.64 -9.20
C MET A 1 21.56 -60.94 -9.43
N LYS A 2 21.71 -60.26 -10.57
CA LYS A 2 22.99 -59.69 -11.01
C LYS A 2 23.15 -58.29 -10.40
N LYS A 3 24.39 -57.87 -10.14
CA LYS A 3 24.74 -56.53 -9.59
C LYS A 3 24.13 -55.37 -10.39
N ASP A 4 23.76 -55.64 -11.65
CA ASP A 4 23.22 -54.67 -12.59
C ASP A 4 21.78 -54.24 -12.28
N ASP A 5 21.02 -55.05 -11.53
CA ASP A 5 19.63 -54.72 -11.17
C ASP A 5 19.55 -53.68 -10.02
N ILE A 6 20.55 -53.65 -9.13
CA ILE A 6 20.61 -52.72 -7.98
C ILE A 6 20.91 -51.28 -8.45
N ASN A 7 21.75 -51.12 -9.47
CA ASN A 7 22.11 -49.81 -10.02
C ASN A 7 20.93 -49.13 -10.72
N ARG A 8 20.03 -49.92 -11.34
CA ARG A 8 18.85 -49.39 -12.05
C ARG A 8 17.79 -48.81 -11.09
N VAL A 9 17.67 -49.37 -9.88
CA VAL A 9 16.76 -48.84 -8.84
C VAL A 9 17.35 -47.56 -8.22
N HIS A 10 18.67 -47.52 -8.03
CA HIS A 10 19.35 -46.35 -7.47
C HIS A 10 19.26 -45.13 -8.39
N ASP A 11 19.36 -45.33 -9.71
CA ASP A 11 19.19 -44.28 -10.72
C ASP A 11 17.75 -43.77 -10.81
N GLY A 12 16.75 -44.64 -10.67
CA GLY A 12 15.34 -44.25 -10.63
C GLY A 12 14.98 -43.41 -9.39
N VAL A 13 15.53 -43.74 -8.22
CA VAL A 13 15.35 -42.97 -6.98
C VAL A 13 16.06 -41.61 -7.08
N ARG A 14 17.21 -41.53 -7.76
CA ARG A 14 17.90 -40.27 -8.03
C ARG A 14 17.12 -39.37 -8.98
N PHE A 15 16.52 -39.95 -10.02
CA PHE A 15 15.67 -39.22 -10.98
C PHE A 15 14.40 -38.67 -10.30
N LEU A 16 13.74 -39.46 -9.46
CA LEU A 16 12.56 -39.04 -8.69
C LEU A 16 12.88 -37.95 -7.65
N LYS A 17 14.04 -38.01 -6.97
CA LYS A 17 14.51 -36.93 -6.10
C LYS A 17 14.82 -35.65 -6.90
N GLN A 18 15.35 -35.76 -8.12
CA GLN A 18 15.64 -34.62 -8.98
C GLN A 18 14.38 -33.94 -9.53
N VAL A 19 13.31 -34.67 -9.85
CA VAL A 19 12.05 -34.07 -10.32
C VAL A 19 11.22 -33.46 -9.18
N ASN A 20 11.19 -34.08 -7.99
CA ASN A 20 10.50 -33.49 -6.83
C ASN A 20 11.17 -32.22 -6.30
N SER A 21 12.49 -32.07 -6.49
CA SER A 21 13.21 -30.83 -6.16
C SER A 21 12.88 -29.65 -7.08
N ARG A 22 12.31 -29.89 -8.28
CA ARG A 22 11.93 -28.83 -9.23
C ARG A 22 10.50 -28.33 -9.05
N TYR A 23 9.70 -28.99 -8.21
CA TYR A 23 8.45 -28.46 -7.67
C TYR A 23 8.70 -27.77 -6.31
N SER A 24 9.82 -27.06 -6.17
CA SER A 24 9.82 -25.91 -5.27
C SER A 24 9.00 -24.85 -5.98
N MET A 25 7.69 -24.81 -5.74
CA MET A 25 6.93 -23.58 -5.97
C MET A 25 7.62 -22.53 -5.11
N SER A 26 8.50 -21.75 -5.73
CA SER A 26 8.94 -20.49 -5.13
C SER A 26 7.67 -19.77 -4.71
N PRO A 27 7.55 -19.33 -3.45
CA PRO A 27 6.36 -18.63 -3.01
C PRO A 27 6.11 -17.48 -4.00
N PRO A 28 4.85 -17.23 -4.41
CA PRO A 28 4.56 -16.11 -5.30
C PRO A 28 5.24 -14.87 -4.72
N ASN A 29 6.06 -14.19 -5.53
CA ASN A 29 6.82 -13.01 -5.12
C ASN A 29 5.94 -12.13 -4.22
N SER A 30 6.20 -12.14 -2.92
CA SER A 30 5.30 -11.57 -1.92
C SER A 30 5.48 -10.06 -1.77
N ASP A 31 5.88 -9.38 -2.85
CA ASP A 31 6.03 -7.92 -2.89
C ASP A 31 4.68 -7.21 -2.96
N THR A 32 3.59 -7.94 -3.27
CA THR A 32 2.24 -7.39 -3.21
C THR A 32 1.78 -7.32 -1.75
N PRO A 33 1.44 -6.13 -1.23
CA PRO A 33 0.93 -6.02 0.14
C PRO A 33 -0.39 -6.76 0.28
N VAL A 34 -0.55 -7.51 1.37
CA VAL A 34 -1.84 -8.10 1.76
C VAL A 34 -2.83 -7.00 2.09
N ARG A 35 -4.07 -7.11 1.59
CA ARG A 35 -5.16 -6.16 1.81
C ARG A 35 -6.34 -6.90 2.44
N SER A 36 -7.05 -6.23 3.35
CA SER A 36 -8.17 -6.82 4.07
C SER A 36 -9.49 -6.77 3.30
N TYR A 37 -9.68 -5.72 2.46
CA TYR A 37 -10.89 -5.48 1.65
C TYR A 37 -12.21 -5.45 2.44
N ASP A 38 -12.13 -5.30 3.76
CA ASP A 38 -13.24 -5.32 4.71
C ASP A 38 -13.56 -3.95 5.32
N ARG A 39 -12.83 -2.91 4.89
CA ARG A 39 -13.01 -1.54 5.38
C ARG A 39 -14.41 -1.03 5.03
N SER A 40 -15.15 -0.57 6.04
CA SER A 40 -16.53 -0.11 5.85
C SER A 40 -16.58 1.31 5.29
N TRP A 41 -17.76 1.72 4.79
CA TRP A 41 -17.98 3.09 4.33
C TRP A 41 -17.82 4.10 5.46
N GLU A 42 -18.34 3.77 6.65
CA GLU A 42 -18.25 4.62 7.84
C GLU A 42 -16.79 4.86 8.25
N GLU A 43 -15.92 3.85 8.13
CA GLU A 43 -14.48 4.02 8.39
C GLU A 43 -13.80 4.94 7.36
N ILE A 44 -14.27 4.93 6.09
CA ILE A 44 -13.74 5.79 5.04
C ILE A 44 -14.21 7.24 5.25
N GLU A 45 -15.48 7.43 5.64
CA GLU A 45 -16.05 8.75 5.99
C GLU A 45 -15.34 9.35 7.21
N ASP A 46 -15.12 8.57 8.28
CA ASP A 46 -14.36 9.00 9.46
C ASP A 46 -12.91 9.39 9.09
N MET A 47 -12.28 8.66 8.16
CA MET A 47 -10.95 9.02 7.68
C MET A 47 -10.97 10.33 6.86
N LEU A 48 -12.02 10.57 6.07
CA LEU A 48 -12.20 11.80 5.32
C LEU A 48 -12.37 13.01 6.27
N GLU A 49 -13.16 12.87 7.33
CA GLU A 49 -13.31 13.88 8.37
C GLU A 49 -11.95 14.21 9.02
N LYS A 50 -11.23 13.17 9.47
CA LYS A 50 -9.89 13.33 10.09
C LYS A 50 -8.88 14.00 9.17
N ALA A 51 -8.87 13.63 7.89
CA ALA A 51 -7.98 14.23 6.89
C ALA A 51 -8.30 15.72 6.69
N THR A 52 -9.59 16.05 6.62
CA THR A 52 -10.09 17.44 6.49
C THR A 52 -9.73 18.28 7.71
N ASP A 53 -9.91 17.74 8.91
CA ASP A 53 -9.54 18.40 10.16
C ASP A 53 -8.04 18.67 10.25
N ARG A 54 -7.21 17.67 9.91
CA ARG A 54 -5.76 17.84 9.90
C ARG A 54 -5.33 18.88 8.87
N ARG A 55 -5.95 18.92 7.70
CA ARG A 55 -5.69 19.94 6.67
C ARG A 55 -6.00 21.34 7.21
N ASN A 56 -7.14 21.49 7.87
CA ASN A 56 -7.55 22.76 8.48
C ASN A 56 -6.60 23.19 9.60
N GLN A 57 -6.06 22.25 10.39
CA GLN A 57 -5.02 22.53 11.38
C GLN A 57 -3.74 23.07 10.72
N TRP A 58 -3.28 22.45 9.62
CA TRP A 58 -2.13 22.96 8.87
C TRP A 58 -2.35 24.34 8.27
N LYS A 59 -3.58 24.63 7.80
CA LYS A 59 -3.95 25.99 7.36
C LYS A 59 -3.84 27.00 8.50
N LYS A 60 -4.35 26.67 9.70
CA LYS A 60 -4.25 27.53 10.89
C LYS A 60 -2.79 27.74 11.29
N TRP A 61 -1.98 26.69 11.27
CA TRP A 61 -0.54 26.76 11.56
C TRP A 61 0.20 27.65 10.56
N PHE A 62 -0.11 27.53 9.26
CA PHE A 62 0.45 28.41 8.23
C PHE A 62 0.18 29.90 8.53
N GLU A 63 -1.06 30.25 8.87
CA GLU A 63 -1.40 31.63 9.21
C GLU A 63 -0.70 32.12 10.48
N GLN A 64 -0.44 31.23 11.44
CA GLN A 64 0.35 31.56 12.62
C GLN A 64 1.81 31.83 12.25
N CYS A 65 2.48 30.91 11.55
CA CYS A 65 3.85 31.11 11.07
C CYS A 65 4.00 32.38 10.23
N LYS A 66 2.98 32.71 9.41
CA LYS A 66 2.95 33.94 8.61
C LYS A 66 2.94 35.21 9.48
N LYS A 67 2.19 35.21 10.59
CA LYS A 67 2.18 36.32 11.55
C LYS A 67 3.53 36.44 12.27
N ASP A 68 4.14 35.30 12.58
CA ASP A 68 5.40 35.23 13.32
C ASP A 68 6.65 35.43 12.43
N GLY A 69 6.47 35.54 11.11
CA GLY A 69 7.56 35.65 10.15
C GLY A 69 8.37 34.36 9.95
N ASP A 70 7.86 33.23 10.43
CA ASP A 70 8.50 31.92 10.34
C ASP A 70 8.33 31.31 8.93
N ARG A 71 9.34 31.52 8.09
CA ARG A 71 9.34 31.08 6.69
C ARG A 71 9.42 29.57 6.53
N ASP A 72 10.07 28.85 7.45
CA ASP A 72 10.24 27.42 7.33
C ASP A 72 9.00 26.67 7.83
N GLY A 73 8.39 27.15 8.92
CA GLY A 73 7.06 26.69 9.35
C GLY A 73 5.98 26.93 8.30
N MET A 74 6.01 28.07 7.59
CA MET A 74 5.12 28.31 6.44
C MET A 74 5.29 27.26 5.34
N LYS A 75 6.53 26.94 4.95
CA LYS A 75 6.78 25.92 3.91
C LYS A 75 6.31 24.55 4.35
N GLU A 76 6.57 24.17 5.59
CA GLU A 76 6.14 22.89 6.15
C GLU A 76 4.61 22.79 6.18
N ALA A 77 3.94 23.82 6.67
CA ALA A 77 2.48 23.87 6.73
C ALA A 77 1.84 23.76 5.34
N ALA A 78 2.37 24.51 4.37
CA ALA A 78 1.88 24.48 2.99
C ALA A 78 2.04 23.10 2.34
N ARG A 79 3.19 22.43 2.55
CA ARG A 79 3.43 21.07 2.01
C ARG A 79 2.46 20.06 2.59
N ASN A 80 2.30 20.03 3.92
CA ASN A 80 1.40 19.08 4.57
C ASN A 80 -0.07 19.33 4.22
N HIS A 81 -0.49 20.59 4.17
CA HIS A 81 -1.83 20.95 3.70
C HIS A 81 -2.07 20.42 2.27
N LYS A 82 -1.11 20.63 1.36
CA LYS A 82 -1.23 20.18 -0.03
C LYS A 82 -1.23 18.66 -0.17
N ALA A 83 -0.46 17.94 0.64
CA ALA A 83 -0.49 16.48 0.66
C ALA A 83 -1.88 15.97 1.08
N LEU A 84 -2.50 16.62 2.06
CA LEU A 84 -3.85 16.26 2.51
C LEU A 84 -4.93 16.59 1.48
N ASP A 85 -4.77 17.61 0.63
CA ASP A 85 -5.68 17.82 -0.51
C ASP A 85 -5.80 16.55 -1.38
N GLY A 86 -4.68 15.88 -1.67
CA GLY A 86 -4.67 14.65 -2.47
C GLY A 86 -5.31 13.46 -1.74
N VAL A 87 -5.07 13.34 -0.43
CA VAL A 87 -5.70 12.30 0.41
C VAL A 87 -7.21 12.48 0.45
N ILE A 88 -7.68 13.70 0.73
CA ILE A 88 -9.09 14.07 0.78
C ILE A 88 -9.74 13.75 -0.56
N LYS A 89 -9.18 14.24 -1.67
CA LYS A 89 -9.74 13.99 -3.00
C LYS A 89 -9.86 12.51 -3.35
N THR A 90 -8.89 11.69 -2.93
CA THR A 90 -8.93 10.25 -3.14
C THR A 90 -10.05 9.59 -2.33
N LEU A 91 -10.26 10.02 -1.08
CA LEU A 91 -11.35 9.52 -0.23
C LEU A 91 -12.73 9.94 -0.76
N GLN A 92 -12.88 11.19 -1.18
CA GLN A 92 -14.11 11.70 -1.82
C GLN A 92 -14.44 10.91 -3.09
N TRP A 93 -13.45 10.67 -3.95
CA TRP A 93 -13.60 9.81 -5.11
C TRP A 93 -13.99 8.38 -4.74
N THR A 94 -13.36 7.81 -3.70
CA THR A 94 -13.66 6.46 -3.20
C THR A 94 -15.11 6.34 -2.74
N LEU A 95 -15.65 7.39 -2.12
CA LEU A 95 -17.04 7.48 -1.66
C LEU A 95 -18.03 7.79 -2.80
N GLY A 96 -17.56 8.10 -4.01
CA GLY A 96 -18.42 8.48 -5.13
C GLY A 96 -19.03 9.87 -4.98
N GLU A 97 -18.31 10.82 -4.39
CA GLU A 97 -18.80 12.20 -4.21
C GLU A 97 -19.12 12.87 -5.56
N GLU A 98 -20.29 13.49 -5.66
CA GLU A 98 -20.75 14.16 -6.88
C GLU A 98 -19.77 15.26 -7.30
N GLY A 99 -19.35 15.23 -8.57
CA GLY A 99 -18.39 16.18 -9.12
C GLY A 99 -16.92 15.78 -8.98
N ILE A 100 -16.60 14.63 -8.38
CA ILE A 100 -15.23 14.07 -8.32
C ILE A 100 -15.12 12.87 -9.26
N GLU A 101 -14.78 13.12 -10.52
CA GLU A 101 -14.67 12.06 -11.54
C GLU A 101 -13.41 11.19 -11.39
N HIS A 102 -12.27 11.82 -11.06
CA HIS A 102 -10.97 11.14 -10.96
C HIS A 102 -10.11 11.73 -9.82
N PRO A 103 -9.44 10.89 -9.00
CA PRO A 103 -8.76 11.37 -7.79
C PRO A 103 -7.45 12.12 -8.08
N LEU A 104 -6.93 12.03 -9.31
CA LEU A 104 -5.65 12.64 -9.71
C LEU A 104 -5.80 13.87 -10.62
N ASP A 105 -7.02 14.24 -11.01
CA ASP A 105 -7.29 15.33 -11.96
C ASP A 105 -7.72 16.61 -11.24
#